data_AF-A0A7Z9Y696-F1
#
_entry.id   AF-A0A7Z9Y696-F1
#
_cell.length_a   1.000
_cell.length_b   1.000
_cell.length_c   1.000
_cell.angle_alpha   90.00
_cell.angle_beta   90.00
_cell.angle_gamma   90.00
#
_symmetry.space_group_name_H-M   'P 1'
#
loop_
_entity.id
_entity.type
_entity.pdbx_description
1 polymer ?
#
loop_
_entity_poly.entity_id
_entity_poly.type
_entity_poly.pdbx_seq_one_letter_code
_entity_poly.pdbx_strand_id
1 'polypeptide(L)'
;MPIKVYKPTSPGRRDMTGETFEEITVLTPEKSLTRGIRKRGGRNFRGKITIRHRGGGHKRRFRQIDWKRRDKFDIPARVASIEYDPNRTARIALLVYADGEKRYILAPLGLRVGDTVMSGPKAEIRPGNAMPLRNIPLGTLVPQRSFSSMLEGSLRRATSDKQLRRFGVLQYWLSRLMQSGGKAVDQSW
;
A
#
# COMPACT_ATOMS: atom_id res chain seq x y z
N MET A 1 2.48 -5.26 -12.21
CA MET A 1 3.76 -5.98 -12.05
C MET A 1 3.76 -7.13 -13.04
N PRO A 2 4.73 -7.19 -13.96
CA PRO A 2 4.82 -8.23 -14.97
C PRO A 2 5.08 -9.62 -14.37
N ILE A 3 4.44 -10.64 -14.95
CA ILE A 3 4.50 -12.04 -14.49
C ILE A 3 5.41 -12.84 -15.42
N LYS A 4 6.37 -13.55 -14.83
CA LYS A 4 7.23 -14.53 -15.49
C LYS A 4 6.66 -15.92 -15.33
N VAL A 5 6.37 -16.61 -16.45
CA VAL A 5 6.05 -18.04 -16.45
C VAL A 5 7.34 -18.83 -16.61
N TYR A 6 7.59 -19.81 -15.74
CA TYR A 6 8.79 -20.65 -15.81
C TYR A 6 8.57 -21.85 -16.73
N LYS A 7 9.65 -22.32 -17.38
CA LYS A 7 9.61 -23.56 -18.16
C LYS A 7 9.39 -24.77 -17.20
N PRO A 8 8.57 -25.77 -17.59
CA PRO A 8 8.22 -26.91 -16.75
C PRO A 8 9.36 -27.95 -16.66
N THR A 9 10.49 -27.59 -16.08
CA THR A 9 11.68 -28.48 -15.97
C THR A 9 11.57 -29.52 -14.85
N SER A 10 10.62 -29.35 -13.92
CA SER A 10 10.34 -30.29 -12.82
C SER A 10 8.86 -30.22 -12.43
N PRO A 11 8.30 -31.24 -11.74
CA PRO A 11 6.88 -31.24 -11.34
C PRO A 11 6.49 -29.98 -10.54
N GLY A 12 7.35 -29.53 -9.63
CA GLY A 12 7.12 -28.31 -8.84
C GLY A 12 7.22 -27.00 -9.63
N ARG A 13 7.78 -27.01 -10.85
CA ARG A 13 7.90 -25.83 -11.71
C ARG A 13 6.80 -25.70 -12.77
N ARG A 14 5.95 -26.71 -12.97
CA ARG A 14 5.00 -26.76 -14.09
C ARG A 14 4.04 -25.56 -14.17
N ASP A 15 3.50 -25.15 -13.02
CA ASP A 15 2.58 -24.01 -12.91
C ASP A 15 3.19 -22.84 -12.13
N MET A 16 4.52 -22.87 -11.92
CA MET A 16 5.18 -21.84 -11.15
C MET A 16 5.26 -20.55 -11.95
N THR A 17 4.85 -19.46 -11.31
CA THR A 17 5.01 -18.10 -11.82
C THR A 17 5.83 -17.26 -10.85
N GLY A 18 6.46 -16.21 -11.37
CA GLY A 18 7.23 -15.25 -10.59
C GLY A 18 7.06 -13.83 -11.12
N GLU A 19 7.73 -12.87 -10.50
CA GLU A 19 7.78 -11.49 -10.98
C GLU A 19 9.04 -11.28 -11.84
N THR A 20 8.98 -10.50 -12.92
CA THR A 20 10.16 -10.23 -13.77
C THR A 20 11.09 -9.13 -13.23
N PHE A 21 10.75 -8.47 -12.12
CA PHE A 21 11.59 -7.50 -11.38
C PHE A 21 12.20 -6.33 -12.19
N GLU A 22 11.76 -6.09 -13.42
CA GLU A 22 12.28 -5.06 -14.34
C GLU A 22 12.23 -3.63 -13.80
N GLU A 23 11.25 -3.32 -12.96
CA GLU A 23 11.05 -2.00 -12.35
C GLU A 23 12.06 -1.68 -11.23
N ILE A 24 12.83 -2.67 -10.77
CA ILE A 24 13.77 -2.51 -9.65
C ILE A 24 15.08 -1.93 -10.16
N THR A 25 15.45 -0.77 -9.64
CA THR A 25 16.71 -0.13 -10.03
C THR A 25 17.86 -0.42 -9.06
N VAL A 26 17.55 -0.72 -7.80
CA VAL A 26 18.56 -0.98 -6.76
C VAL A 26 18.18 -2.20 -5.94
N LEU A 27 19.16 -3.07 -5.69
CA LEU A 27 18.99 -4.30 -4.89
C LEU A 27 19.25 -4.08 -3.40
N THR A 28 20.08 -3.11 -3.06
CA THR A 28 20.48 -2.81 -1.67
C THR A 28 19.62 -1.71 -1.06
N PRO A 29 19.01 -1.94 0.12
CA PRO A 29 18.21 -0.92 0.78
C PRO A 29 19.06 0.16 1.47
N GLU A 30 18.48 1.33 1.68
CA GLU A 30 19.08 2.41 2.46
C GLU A 30 19.25 1.98 3.93
N LYS A 31 20.48 2.07 4.44
CA LYS A 31 20.85 1.57 5.76
C LYS A 31 20.12 2.30 6.90
N SER A 32 19.96 3.62 6.79
CA SER A 32 19.32 4.47 7.81
C SER A 32 17.83 4.18 8.00
N LEU A 33 17.15 3.77 6.92
CA LEU A 33 15.70 3.50 6.90
C LEU A 33 15.35 2.03 7.13
N THR A 34 16.34 1.20 7.47
CA THR A 34 16.18 -0.24 7.63
C THR A 34 16.30 -0.65 9.10
N ARG A 35 15.35 -1.45 9.60
CA ARG A 35 15.35 -1.97 10.99
C ARG A 35 15.17 -3.49 11.04
N GLY A 36 15.65 -4.12 12.11
CA GLY A 36 15.39 -5.55 12.35
C GLY A 36 13.93 -5.82 12.73
N ILE A 37 13.31 -6.86 12.15
CA ILE A 37 11.99 -7.34 12.56
C ILE A 37 12.15 -8.61 13.38
N ARG A 38 11.62 -8.61 14.61
CA ARG A 38 11.44 -9.84 15.38
C ARG A 38 10.20 -10.59 14.89
N LYS A 39 10.38 -11.78 14.33
CA LYS A 39 9.27 -12.66 13.94
C LYS A 39 8.67 -13.31 15.18
N ARG A 40 7.34 -13.27 15.29
CA ARG A 40 6.59 -13.86 16.42
C ARG A 40 6.13 -15.29 16.16
N GLY A 41 6.17 -15.77 14.91
CA GLY A 41 5.75 -17.14 14.55
C GLY A 41 4.32 -17.48 14.99
N GLY A 42 3.39 -16.53 14.89
CA GLY A 42 1.99 -16.73 15.29
C GLY A 42 1.73 -16.73 16.80
N ARG A 43 2.73 -16.48 17.64
CA ARG A 43 2.61 -16.45 19.11
C ARG A 43 2.31 -15.06 19.65
N ASN A 44 1.54 -15.01 20.73
CA ASN A 44 1.27 -13.79 21.50
C ASN A 44 2.36 -13.52 22.57
N PHE A 45 2.17 -12.47 23.39
CA PHE A 45 3.11 -12.11 24.45
C PHE A 45 3.27 -13.18 25.55
N ARG A 46 2.27 -14.07 25.72
CA ARG A 46 2.30 -15.22 26.65
C ARG A 46 2.94 -16.47 26.04
N GLY A 47 3.48 -16.38 24.82
CA GLY A 47 4.07 -17.52 24.11
C GLY A 47 3.05 -18.49 23.50
N LYS A 48 1.74 -18.27 23.68
CA LYS A 48 0.68 -19.15 23.13
C LYS A 48 0.47 -18.87 21.65
N ILE A 49 0.28 -19.93 20.85
CA ILE A 49 -0.06 -19.83 19.43
C ILE A 49 -1.49 -19.30 19.32
N THR A 50 -1.64 -18.09 18.79
CA THR A 50 -2.95 -17.47 18.51
C THR A 50 -3.28 -17.48 17.03
N ILE A 51 -2.27 -17.54 16.16
CA ILE A 51 -2.45 -17.63 14.71
C ILE A 51 -1.70 -18.88 14.24
N ARG A 52 -2.43 -19.85 13.69
CA ARG A 52 -1.87 -21.10 13.14
C ARG A 52 -1.22 -20.85 11.77
N HIS A 53 -0.40 -21.82 11.32
CA HIS A 53 0.29 -21.79 10.02
C HIS A 53 1.20 -20.56 9.79
N ARG A 54 1.78 -20.01 10.86
CA ARG A 54 2.74 -18.89 10.79
C ARG A 54 4.07 -19.29 11.42
N GLY A 55 5.16 -19.22 10.65
CA GLY A 55 6.50 -19.60 11.11
C GLY A 55 7.42 -19.93 9.94
N GLY A 56 8.71 -20.20 10.18
CA GLY A 56 9.63 -20.80 9.19
C GLY A 56 10.11 -19.94 8.01
N GLY A 57 9.48 -18.80 7.70
CA GLY A 57 9.88 -18.00 6.54
C GLY A 57 11.27 -17.35 6.65
N HIS A 58 11.88 -17.04 5.50
CA HIS A 58 13.18 -16.33 5.38
C HIS A 58 13.25 -15.02 6.17
N LYS A 59 14.40 -14.70 6.80
CA LYS A 59 14.59 -13.48 7.60
C LYS A 59 14.35 -12.22 6.77
N ARG A 60 13.70 -11.21 7.35
CA ARG A 60 13.34 -9.95 6.66
C ARG A 60 13.76 -8.77 7.51
N ARG A 61 14.10 -7.67 6.85
CA ARG A 61 14.34 -6.36 7.49
C ARG A 61 13.14 -5.46 7.21
N PHE A 62 12.75 -4.66 8.19
CA PHE A 62 11.71 -3.65 8.04
C PHE A 62 12.28 -2.46 7.27
N ARG A 63 11.51 -1.97 6.32
CA ARG A 63 11.77 -0.68 5.68
C ARG A 63 10.75 0.34 6.17
N GLN A 64 11.25 1.40 6.78
CA GLN A 64 10.45 2.48 7.35
C GLN A 64 9.84 3.30 6.22
N ILE A 65 8.53 3.11 6.00
CA ILE A 65 7.74 3.89 5.03
C ILE A 65 7.20 5.14 5.71
N ASP A 66 7.25 6.25 5.00
CA ASP A 66 6.47 7.44 5.31
C ASP A 66 5.02 7.28 4.86
N TRP A 67 4.15 6.98 5.82
CA TRP A 67 2.70 6.96 5.64
C TRP A 67 2.07 8.35 5.77
N LYS A 68 2.78 9.27 6.44
CA LYS A 68 2.30 10.61 6.82
C LYS A 68 3.06 11.65 6.01
N ARG A 69 2.74 11.74 4.71
CA ARG A 69 3.31 12.77 3.82
C ARG A 69 2.87 14.22 4.13
N ARG A 70 2.09 14.42 5.19
CA ARG A 70 1.62 15.74 5.62
C ARG A 70 2.72 16.55 6.31
N ASP A 71 3.80 15.91 6.75
CA ASP A 71 4.84 16.58 7.53
C ASP A 71 5.78 17.45 6.65
N LYS A 72 5.77 17.23 5.33
CA LYS A 72 6.59 17.96 4.34
C LYS A 72 5.74 18.55 3.23
N PHE A 73 5.09 19.68 3.52
CA PHE A 73 4.34 20.42 2.51
C PHE A 73 5.26 21.29 1.64
N ASP A 74 4.99 21.29 0.34
CA ASP A 74 5.61 22.12 -0.69
C ASP A 74 7.13 21.94 -0.83
N ILE A 75 7.69 20.85 -0.28
CA ILE A 75 9.08 20.44 -0.50
C ILE A 75 9.11 19.38 -1.62
N PRO A 76 9.73 19.68 -2.77
CA PRO A 76 9.87 18.70 -3.84
C PRO A 76 10.87 17.61 -3.42
N ALA A 77 10.57 16.38 -3.82
CA ALA A 77 11.44 15.23 -3.65
C ALA A 77 11.65 14.52 -4.98
N ARG A 78 12.88 14.12 -5.28
CA ARG A 78 13.21 13.34 -6.46
C ARG A 78 13.14 11.86 -6.14
N VAL A 79 12.55 11.07 -7.03
CA VAL A 79 12.61 9.60 -6.96
C VAL A 79 14.01 9.15 -7.32
N ALA A 80 14.76 8.64 -6.34
CA ALA A 80 16.12 8.16 -6.53
C ALA A 80 16.16 6.71 -7.00
N SER A 81 15.31 5.85 -6.46
CA SER A 81 15.28 4.42 -6.82
C SER A 81 13.91 3.81 -6.59
N ILE A 82 13.64 2.70 -7.27
CA ILE A 82 12.51 1.81 -7.01
C ILE A 82 13.07 0.47 -6.56
N GLU A 83 12.58 -0.02 -5.43
CA GLU A 83 13.11 -1.20 -4.76
C GLU A 83 12.01 -2.24 -4.46
N TYR A 84 12.45 -3.49 -4.30
CA TYR A 84 11.61 -4.57 -3.77
C TYR A 84 11.47 -4.51 -2.26
N ASP A 85 10.25 -4.66 -1.72
CA ASP A 85 10.04 -4.90 -0.30
C ASP A 85 9.46 -6.26 0.09
N PRO A 86 10.15 -7.09 0.92
CA PRO A 86 9.64 -8.40 1.30
C PRO A 86 8.55 -8.32 2.39
N ASN A 87 8.25 -7.14 2.95
CA ASN A 87 7.22 -7.01 4.00
C ASN A 87 5.84 -6.64 3.43
N ARG A 88 5.74 -6.41 2.12
CA ARG A 88 4.52 -6.00 1.43
C ARG A 88 4.54 -6.49 -0.02
N THR A 89 3.42 -6.35 -0.71
CA THR A 89 3.29 -6.70 -2.14
C THR A 89 3.73 -5.56 -3.05
N ALA A 90 3.45 -4.30 -2.70
CA ALA A 90 3.82 -3.15 -3.51
C ALA A 90 5.33 -2.86 -3.50
N ARG A 91 5.85 -2.34 -4.63
CA ARG A 91 7.19 -1.74 -4.71
C ARG A 91 7.26 -0.48 -3.84
N ILE A 92 8.47 -0.12 -3.46
CA ILE A 92 8.74 1.13 -2.75
C ILE A 92 9.64 2.00 -3.59
N ALA A 93 9.48 3.31 -3.45
CA ALA A 93 10.37 4.29 -4.04
C ALA A 93 11.13 5.03 -2.94
N LEU A 94 12.44 5.19 -3.13
CA LEU A 94 13.28 6.05 -2.30
C LEU A 94 13.15 7.48 -2.83
N LEU A 95 12.70 8.38 -1.96
CA LEU A 95 12.66 9.81 -2.23
C LEU A 95 13.86 10.48 -1.58
N VAL A 96 14.48 11.39 -2.31
CA VAL A 96 15.46 12.35 -1.81
C VAL A 96 14.81 13.72 -1.89
N TYR A 97 14.51 14.30 -0.72
CA TYR A 97 13.94 15.64 -0.63
C TYR A 97 15.02 16.70 -0.90
N ALA A 98 14.59 17.89 -1.32
CA ALA A 98 15.49 19.03 -1.53
C ALA A 98 16.26 19.44 -0.26
N ASP A 99 15.74 19.11 0.93
CA ASP A 99 16.41 19.32 2.22
C ASP A 99 17.45 18.24 2.57
N GLY A 100 17.65 17.24 1.70
CA GLY A 100 18.59 16.14 1.89
C GLY A 100 18.04 14.95 2.68
N GLU A 101 16.83 15.02 3.22
CA GLU A 101 16.24 13.87 3.91
C GLU A 101 15.82 12.80 2.90
N LYS A 102 16.00 11.53 3.29
CA LYS A 102 15.56 10.38 2.50
C LYS A 102 14.36 9.72 3.14
N ARG A 103 13.34 9.36 2.34
CA ARG A 103 12.18 8.61 2.83
C ARG A 103 11.73 7.56 1.83
N TYR A 104 11.19 6.46 2.33
CA TYR A 104 10.50 5.50 1.49
C TYR A 104 9.02 5.82 1.38
N ILE A 105 8.50 5.72 0.16
CA ILE A 105 7.07 5.73 -0.13
C ILE A 105 6.67 4.43 -0.82
N LEU A 106 5.37 4.13 -0.85
CA LEU A 106 4.87 3.16 -1.82
C LEU A 106 4.98 3.74 -3.22
N ALA A 107 5.51 2.95 -4.15
CA ALA A 107 5.57 3.33 -5.56
C ALA A 107 4.16 3.16 -6.17
N PRO A 108 3.50 4.26 -6.60
CA PRO A 108 2.28 4.15 -7.38
C PRO A 108 2.59 3.70 -8.81
N LEU A 109 1.57 3.21 -9.49
CA LEU A 109 1.68 2.84 -10.89
C LEU A 109 2.08 4.06 -11.73
N GLY A 110 3.09 3.88 -12.59
CA GLY A 110 3.58 4.92 -13.49
C GLY A 110 4.66 5.85 -12.93
N LEU A 111 5.03 5.71 -11.64
CA LEU A 111 6.15 6.46 -11.08
C LEU A 111 7.48 5.88 -11.59
N ARG A 112 8.34 6.74 -12.13
CA ARG A 112 9.66 6.39 -12.66
C ARG A 112 10.77 7.02 -11.84
N VAL A 113 11.97 6.47 -11.96
CA VAL A 113 13.17 7.07 -11.35
C VAL A 113 13.48 8.39 -12.05
N GLY A 114 13.79 9.41 -11.26
CA GLY A 114 14.01 10.78 -11.74
C GLY A 114 12.79 11.67 -11.65
N ASP A 115 11.57 11.11 -11.49
CA ASP A 115 10.36 11.92 -11.33
C ASP A 115 10.43 12.79 -10.06
N THR A 116 9.86 13.98 -10.13
CA THR A 116 9.69 14.88 -8.99
C THR A 116 8.31 14.66 -8.39
N VAL A 117 8.28 14.50 -7.07
CA VAL A 117 7.10 14.24 -6.27
C VAL A 117 6.96 15.33 -5.23
N MET A 118 5.75 15.86 -5.07
CA MET A 118 5.47 16.91 -4.11
C MET A 118 4.24 16.57 -3.29
N SER A 119 4.24 17.00 -2.03
CA SER A 119 3.07 16.90 -1.16
C SER A 119 2.64 18.31 -0.79
N GLY A 120 1.35 18.65 -0.92
CA GLY A 120 0.88 20.01 -0.69
C GLY A 120 -0.56 20.23 -1.14
N PRO A 121 -1.24 21.28 -0.62
CA PRO A 121 -2.57 21.66 -1.10
C PRO A 121 -2.54 22.15 -2.55
N LYS A 122 -1.41 22.70 -3.01
CA LYS A 122 -1.19 23.19 -4.38
C LYS A 122 -0.44 22.19 -5.26
N ALA A 123 -0.29 20.94 -4.82
CA ALA A 123 0.42 19.95 -5.61
C ALA A 123 -0.33 19.64 -6.91
N GLU A 124 0.42 19.36 -7.98
CA GLU A 124 -0.16 18.94 -9.25
C GLU A 124 -0.77 17.54 -9.13
N ILE A 125 -1.84 17.27 -9.88
CA ILE A 125 -2.49 15.95 -9.89
C ILE A 125 -1.67 15.01 -10.78
N ARG A 126 -0.62 14.44 -10.18
CA ARG A 126 0.26 13.45 -10.83
C ARG A 126 0.44 12.21 -9.95
N PRO A 127 0.62 11.02 -10.54
CA PRO A 127 0.95 9.82 -9.79
C PRO A 127 2.18 10.05 -8.90
N GLY A 128 2.03 9.79 -7.60
CA GLY A 128 3.07 10.05 -6.62
C GLY A 128 2.79 11.28 -5.76
N ASN A 129 2.15 12.32 -6.28
CA ASN A 129 1.85 13.51 -5.48
C ASN A 129 0.77 13.24 -4.42
N ALA A 130 0.83 13.99 -3.33
CA ALA A 130 -0.13 13.88 -2.24
C ALA A 130 -0.74 15.24 -1.92
N MET A 131 -2.07 15.31 -1.87
CA MET A 131 -2.81 16.52 -1.51
C MET A 131 -4.01 16.16 -0.61
N PRO A 132 -4.57 17.13 0.12
CA PRO A 132 -5.80 16.92 0.88
C PRO A 132 -6.95 16.48 -0.04
N LEU A 133 -7.80 15.55 0.43
CA LEU A 133 -8.93 15.02 -0.35
C LEU A 133 -9.86 16.11 -0.90
N ARG A 134 -10.04 17.21 -0.15
CA ARG A 134 -10.84 18.37 -0.56
C ARG A 134 -10.34 19.06 -1.85
N ASN A 135 -9.07 18.90 -2.20
CA ASN A 135 -8.45 19.53 -3.36
C ASN A 135 -8.37 18.59 -4.58
N ILE A 136 -8.79 17.32 -4.41
CA ILE A 136 -8.75 16.31 -5.47
C ILE A 136 -10.04 16.42 -6.30
N PRO A 137 -9.96 16.58 -7.64
CA PRO A 137 -11.14 16.64 -8.47
C PRO A 137 -11.85 15.29 -8.51
N LEU A 138 -13.18 15.36 -8.59
CA LEU A 138 -14.04 14.19 -8.66
C LEU A 138 -13.70 13.37 -9.92
N GLY A 139 -13.68 12.05 -9.77
CA GLY A 139 -13.36 11.11 -10.86
C GLY A 139 -11.89 10.71 -10.96
N THR A 140 -10.99 11.28 -10.16
CA THR A 140 -9.59 10.84 -10.10
C THR A 140 -9.43 9.54 -9.31
N LEU A 141 -8.59 8.65 -9.84
CA LEU A 141 -8.28 7.37 -9.18
C LEU A 141 -7.26 7.59 -8.06
N VAL A 142 -7.76 7.65 -6.83
CA VAL A 142 -6.91 7.75 -5.63
C VAL A 142 -6.67 6.35 -5.04
N PRO A 143 -5.40 5.95 -4.78
CA PRO A 143 -5.12 4.70 -4.09
C PRO A 143 -5.77 4.65 -2.69
N GLN A 144 -6.38 3.50 -2.38
CA GLN A 144 -7.37 3.29 -1.31
C GLN A 144 -6.92 3.55 0.14
N ARG A 145 -5.66 3.94 0.38
CA ARG A 145 -5.07 3.98 1.74
C ARG A 145 -5.25 5.31 2.48
N SER A 146 -5.78 6.35 1.84
CA SER A 146 -5.95 7.69 2.42
C SER A 146 -7.12 7.79 3.43
N PHE A 147 -8.10 6.89 3.37
CA PHE A 147 -9.33 6.99 4.18
C PHE A 147 -9.11 6.79 5.68
N SER A 148 -8.15 5.95 6.10
CA SER A 148 -7.93 5.65 7.53
C SER A 148 -7.34 6.82 8.32
N SER A 149 -6.68 7.78 7.67
CA SER A 149 -6.07 8.93 8.35
C SER A 149 -7.08 9.96 8.88
N MET A 150 -8.36 9.83 8.51
CA MET A 150 -9.47 10.62 9.07
C MET A 150 -10.14 9.91 10.27
N LEU A 151 -9.99 8.58 10.38
CA LEU A 151 -10.60 7.75 11.42
C LEU A 151 -9.66 7.46 12.60
N GLU A 152 -8.42 7.94 12.59
CA GLU A 152 -7.48 7.77 13.72
C GLU A 152 -7.90 8.53 14.99
N GLY A 153 -9.00 9.29 14.96
CA GLY A 153 -9.65 9.84 16.16
C GLY A 153 -10.74 8.94 16.78
N SER A 154 -11.32 7.99 16.04
CA SER A 154 -12.40 7.17 16.58
C SER A 154 -12.67 5.91 15.74
N LEU A 155 -12.82 4.80 16.46
CA LEU A 155 -13.53 3.59 16.04
C LEU A 155 -12.79 2.61 15.12
N ARG A 156 -11.95 1.80 15.77
CA ARG A 156 -12.26 0.36 15.82
C ARG A 156 -13.70 0.18 16.34
N ARG A 157 -14.63 -0.26 15.50
CA ARG A 157 -15.64 -1.28 15.81
C ARG A 157 -16.51 -1.55 14.57
N ALA A 158 -16.87 -2.82 14.43
CA ALA A 158 -17.80 -3.32 13.45
C ALA A 158 -19.17 -2.63 13.54
N THR A 159 -19.91 -2.70 12.43
CA THR A 159 -21.39 -2.65 12.32
C THR A 159 -22.10 -1.52 13.06
N SER A 160 -22.64 -0.56 12.31
CA SER A 160 -24.00 0.01 12.50
C SER A 160 -24.18 1.22 11.57
N ASP A 161 -25.06 1.00 10.60
CA ASP A 161 -26.08 1.88 10.02
C ASP A 161 -26.08 3.41 10.21
N LYS A 162 -26.61 4.06 9.15
CA LYS A 162 -27.14 5.45 9.03
C LYS A 162 -26.18 6.64 9.20
N GLN A 163 -25.50 7.03 8.12
CA GLN A 163 -25.22 8.45 7.74
C GLN A 163 -24.66 8.58 6.30
N LEU A 164 -25.24 7.89 5.32
CA LEU A 164 -24.83 7.98 3.90
C LEU A 164 -25.99 8.43 3.01
N ARG A 165 -26.49 9.65 3.26
CA ARG A 165 -27.41 10.37 2.37
C ARG A 165 -26.81 11.70 1.91
N ARG A 166 -25.68 11.65 1.23
CA ARG A 166 -25.19 12.67 0.29
C ARG A 166 -24.01 12.07 -0.45
N PHE A 167 -23.89 12.36 -1.74
CA PHE A 167 -22.98 11.76 -2.72
C PHE A 167 -23.51 10.49 -3.39
N GLY A 168 -23.75 10.61 -4.70
CA GLY A 168 -24.21 9.57 -5.61
C GLY A 168 -23.20 8.44 -5.75
N VAL A 169 -23.19 7.53 -4.77
CA VAL A 169 -22.44 6.27 -4.76
C VAL A 169 -23.34 5.07 -5.11
N LEU A 170 -24.62 5.32 -5.42
CA LEU A 170 -25.63 4.28 -5.64
C LEU A 170 -25.39 3.39 -6.88
N GLN A 171 -24.64 3.85 -7.88
CA GLN A 171 -24.41 3.04 -9.09
C GLN A 171 -23.22 2.07 -8.97
N TYR A 172 -22.24 2.37 -8.10
CA TYR A 172 -21.05 1.52 -7.94
C TYR A 172 -21.27 0.35 -6.96
N TRP A 173 -22.15 0.53 -5.97
CA TRP A 173 -22.47 -0.53 -5.01
C TRP A 173 -23.43 -1.59 -5.59
N LEU A 174 -24.37 -1.20 -6.47
CA LEU A 174 -25.28 -2.16 -7.12
C LEU A 174 -24.52 -3.14 -8.03
N SER A 175 -23.51 -2.67 -8.75
CA SER A 175 -22.67 -3.50 -9.62
C SER A 175 -21.87 -4.55 -8.83
N ARG A 176 -21.45 -4.21 -7.59
CA ARG A 176 -20.67 -5.13 -6.74
C ARG A 176 -21.55 -6.14 -5.99
N LEU A 177 -22.79 -5.75 -5.65
CA LEU A 177 -23.78 -6.67 -5.08
C LEU A 177 -24.26 -7.72 -6.10
N MET A 178 -24.24 -7.41 -7.41
CA MET A 178 -24.51 -8.39 -8.46
C MET A 178 -23.35 -9.35 -8.75
N GLN A 179 -22.11 -9.03 -8.35
CA GLN A 179 -20.94 -9.91 -8.55
C GLN A 179 -20.61 -10.81 -7.35
N SER A 180 -21.04 -10.43 -6.15
CA SER A 180 -21.01 -11.30 -4.97
C SER A 180 -22.42 -11.78 -4.68
N GLY A 181 -22.82 -12.95 -5.16
CA GLY A 181 -24.16 -13.53 -5.02
C GLY A 181 -24.60 -13.84 -3.58
N GLY A 182 -24.64 -12.84 -2.71
CA GLY A 182 -25.17 -12.91 -1.35
C GLY A 182 -26.65 -12.53 -1.35
N LYS A 183 -27.53 -13.51 -1.17
CA LYS A 183 -28.95 -13.28 -0.89
C LYS A 183 -29.07 -12.56 0.45
N ALA A 184 -29.78 -11.44 0.48
CA ALA A 184 -30.20 -10.79 1.72
C ALA A 184 -31.22 -11.70 2.42
N VAL A 185 -30.93 -12.08 3.66
CA VAL A 185 -31.89 -12.77 4.52
C VAL A 185 -32.64 -11.69 5.30
N ASP A 186 -33.92 -11.54 5.01
CA ASP A 186 -34.87 -10.76 5.82
C ASP A 186 -35.06 -11.45 7.16
N GLN A 187 -34.86 -10.72 8.26
CA GLN A 187 -35.44 -11.08 9.55
C GLN A 187 -36.07 -9.83 10.18
N SER A 188 -37.39 -9.75 10.01
CA SER A 188 -38.32 -9.06 10.89
C SER A 188 -38.41 -9.77 12.24
N TRP A 189 -38.69 -8.98 13.29
CA TRP A 189 -38.85 -9.24 14.73
C TRP A 189 -37.62 -8.93 15.58
#